data_AF-A0A726ZPF8-F1
#
_entry.id   AF-A0A726ZPF8-F1
#
_cell.length_a   1.000
_cell.length_b   1.000
_cell.length_c   1.000
_cell.angle_alpha   90.00
_cell.angle_beta   90.00
_cell.angle_gamma   90.00
#
_symmetry.space_group_name_H-M   'P 1'
#
loop_
_entity.id
_entity.type
_entity.pdbx_description
1 polymer ?
#
loop_
_entity_poly.entity_id
_entity_poly.type
_entity_poly.pdbx_seq_one_letter_code
_entity_poly.pdbx_strand_id
1 'polypeptide(L)' 'VFKWIVELNQKTRQYWSKDNKLLYIENVITTL' A
#
# COMPACT_ATOMS: atom_id res chain seq x y z
N VAL A 1 -11.22 -1.10 1.90
CA VAL A 1 -9.85 -1.45 2.35
C VAL A 1 -9.96 -2.14 3.69
N PHE A 2 -9.45 -3.36 3.83
CA PHE A 2 -9.40 -4.06 5.12
C PHE A 2 -8.09 -3.79 5.86
N LYS A 3 -6.96 -3.83 5.14
CA LYS A 3 -5.65 -3.42 5.64
C LYS A 3 -4.88 -2.65 4.59
N TRP A 4 -3.91 -1.86 5.02
CA TRP A 4 -2.90 -1.26 4.16
C TRP A 4 -1.50 -1.60 4.67
N ILE A 5 -0.55 -1.73 3.74
CA ILE A 5 0.85 -2.04 4.03
C ILE A 5 1.70 -0.93 3.38
N VAL A 6 2.60 -0.33 4.13
CA VAL A 6 3.63 0.57 3.59
C VAL A 6 4.94 -0.19 3.51
N GLU A 7 5.46 -0.32 2.29
CA GLU A 7 6.77 -0.89 2.01
C GLU A 7 7.75 0.25 1.80
N LEU A 8 8.60 0.50 2.80
CA LEU A 8 9.50 1.66 2.80
C LEU A 8 10.61 1.55 1.76
N ASN A 9 11.10 0.32 1.49
CA ASN A 9 12.15 0.10 0.49
C ASN A 9 11.64 0.43 -0.93
N GLN A 10 10.40 0.05 -1.22
CA GLN A 10 9.77 0.29 -2.52
C GLN A 10 9.05 1.64 -2.59
N LYS A 11 8.94 2.36 -1.46
CA LYS A 11 8.15 3.58 -1.32
C LYS A 11 6.73 3.39 -1.84
N THR A 12 6.11 2.27 -1.53
CA THR A 12 4.73 1.98 -1.95
C THR A 12 3.79 1.83 -0.77
N ARG A 13 2.53 2.19 -1.00
CA ARG A 13 1.42 1.86 -0.11
C ARG A 13 0.47 0.96 -0.88
N GLN A 14 0.18 -0.18 -0.27
CA GLN A 14 -0.63 -1.24 -0.86
C GLN A 14 -1.92 -1.37 -0.05
N TYR A 15 -3.05 -1.46 -0.73
CA TYR A 15 -4.38 -1.57 -0.13
C TYR A 15 -4.95 -2.97 -0.40
N TRP A 16 -5.39 -3.65 0.65
CA TRP A 16 -5.79 -5.05 0.59
C TRP A 16 -7.22 -5.25 1.10
N SER A 17 -7.96 -6.18 0.48
CA SER A 17 -9.24 -6.68 1.00
C SER A 17 -9.03 -7.79 2.05
N LYS A 18 -10.13 -8.20 2.69
CA LYS A 18 -10.12 -9.18 3.79
C LYS A 18 -9.67 -10.58 3.34
N ASP A 19 -9.89 -10.92 2.08
CA ASP A 19 -9.44 -12.15 1.41
C ASP A 19 -7.97 -12.09 0.93
N ASN A 20 -7.21 -11.08 1.35
CA ASN A 20 -5.83 -10.84 0.93
C ASN A 20 -5.67 -10.64 -0.59
N LYS A 21 -6.68 -10.10 -1.29
CA LYS A 21 -6.50 -9.61 -2.66
C LYS A 21 -5.95 -8.16 -2.64
N LEU A 22 -4.95 -7.90 -3.47
CA LEU A 22 -4.45 -6.54 -3.69
C LEU A 22 -5.49 -5.75 -4.49
N LEU A 23 -5.94 -4.64 -3.94
CA LEU A 23 -6.96 -3.77 -4.55
C LEU A 23 -6.32 -2.62 -5.31
N TYR A 24 -5.27 -2.03 -4.73
CA TYR A 24 -4.62 -0.85 -5.27
C TYR A 24 -3.21 -0.68 -4.70
N ILE A 25 -2.34 -0.03 -5.47
CA ILE A 25 -0.99 0.35 -5.07
C ILE A 25 -0.68 1.77 -5.55
N GLU A 26 -0.09 2.57 -4.68
CA GLU A 26 0.39 3.92 -4.99
C GLU A 26 1.84 4.12 -4.51
N ASN A 27 2.54 5.03 -5.18
CA ASN A 27 3.83 5.52 -4.70
C ASN A 27 3.60 6.48 -3.54
N VAL A 28 4.25 6.22 -2.42
CA VAL A 28 4.31 7.14 -1.29
C VAL A 28 5.41 8.13 -1.60
N ILE A 29 5.04 9.23 -2.25
CA ILE A 29 5.94 10.37 -2.36
C ILE A 29 6.04 10.97 -0.95
N THR A 30 7.15 10.70 -0.27
CA THR A 30 7.53 11.50 0.90
C THR A 30 8.01 12.84 0.36
N THR A 31 7.12 13.83 0.22
CA THR A 31 7.54 15.23 0.14
C THR A 31 8.19 15.57 1.48
N LEU A 32 9.48 15.87 1.44
CA LEU A 32 10.23 16.52 2.53
C LEU A 32 9.68 17.93 2.77
#